data_AF-A0A925EH21-F1
#
_entry.id   AF-A0A925EH21-F1
#
_cell.length_a   1.000
_cell.length_b   1.000
_cell.length_c   1.000
_cell.angle_alpha   90.00
_cell.angle_beta   90.00
_cell.angle_gamma   90.00
#
_symmetry.space_group_name_H-M   'P 1'
#
loop_
_entity.id
_entity.type
_entity.pdbx_description
1 polymer ?
#
loop_
_entity_poly.entity_id
_entity_poly.type
_entity_poly.pdbx_seq_one_letter_code
_entity_poly.pdbx_strand_id
1 'polypeptide(L)'
;MKAETRVSTSMIAVMILTTITALIHFERAIQDPDIRILFILNGMGFFALLAAFYMPMFQKHHKLVRWTYIGYTAVTILLYFVWVAMSGEWTIPLGPIAKLVEAALIVLIYREP
;
A
#
# COMPACT_ATOMS: atom_id res chain seq x y z
N MET A 1 32.76 11.83 -4.65
CA MET A 1 32.13 10.58 -5.13
C MET A 1 30.63 10.78 -5.09
N LYS A 2 29.96 10.99 -6.23
CA LYS A 2 28.49 11.10 -6.27
C LYS A 2 27.93 9.69 -6.08
N ALA A 3 27.17 9.46 -5.03
CA ALA A 3 26.41 8.21 -4.89
C ALA A 3 25.37 8.20 -6.01
N GLU A 4 25.61 7.42 -7.07
CA GLU A 4 24.55 7.12 -8.03
C GLU A 4 23.51 6.29 -7.30
N THR A 5 22.34 6.87 -7.04
CA THR A 5 21.16 6.14 -6.59
C THR A 5 20.77 5.19 -7.72
N ARG A 6 21.26 3.94 -7.68
CA ARG A 6 20.84 2.92 -8.64
C ARG A 6 19.38 2.61 -8.36
N VAL A 7 18.49 3.19 -9.17
CA VAL A 7 17.07 2.83 -9.20
C VAL A 7 16.98 1.36 -9.60
N SER A 8 16.54 0.51 -8.68
CA SER A 8 16.36 -0.92 -8.94
C SER A 8 14.98 -1.18 -9.56
N THR A 9 14.86 -2.25 -10.34
CA THR A 9 13.56 -2.69 -10.88
C THR A 9 12.55 -2.98 -9.77
N SER A 10 13.01 -3.52 -8.63
CA SER A 10 12.17 -3.81 -7.47
C SER A 10 11.66 -2.53 -6.81
N MET A 11 12.50 -1.50 -6.68
CA MET A 11 12.11 -0.19 -6.20
C MET A 11 11.01 0.43 -7.07
N ILE A 12 11.19 0.42 -8.39
CA ILE A 12 10.18 0.91 -9.34
C ILE A 12 8.87 0.13 -9.17
N ALA A 13 8.94 -1.19 -9.07
CA ALA A 13 7.76 -2.03 -8.89
C ALA A 13 7.02 -1.72 -7.58
N VAL A 14 7.74 -1.56 -6.45
CA VAL A 14 7.14 -1.15 -5.17
C VAL A 14 6.47 0.22 -5.32
N MET A 15 7.13 1.21 -5.94
CA MET A 15 6.55 2.54 -6.15
C MET A 15 5.28 2.49 -7.00
N ILE A 16 5.28 1.72 -8.09
CA ILE A 16 4.11 1.56 -8.97
C ILE A 16 2.96 0.89 -8.22
N LEU A 17 3.20 -0.27 -7.59
CA LEU A 17 2.13 -1.00 -6.89
C LEU A 17 1.57 -0.17 -5.73
N THR A 18 2.42 0.54 -4.99
CA THR A 18 1.98 1.49 -3.95
C THR A 18 1.05 2.54 -4.53
N THR A 19 1.45 3.16 -5.63
CA THR A 19 0.69 4.24 -6.26
C THR A 19 -0.66 3.72 -6.73
N ILE A 20 -0.70 2.55 -7.36
CA ILE A 20 -1.95 1.91 -7.77
C ILE A 20 -2.86 1.66 -6.57
N THR A 21 -2.34 1.06 -5.50
CA THR A 21 -3.11 0.81 -4.27
C THR A 21 -3.66 2.10 -3.67
N ALA A 22 -2.84 3.15 -3.55
CA ALA A 22 -3.26 4.44 -3.00
C ALA A 22 -4.37 5.09 -3.85
N LEU A 23 -4.25 5.03 -5.18
CA LEU A 23 -5.26 5.56 -6.10
C LEU A 23 -6.59 4.81 -5.98
N ILE A 24 -6.56 3.49 -5.81
CA ILE A 24 -7.78 2.69 -5.57
C ILE A 24 -8.46 3.10 -4.26
N HIS A 25 -7.68 3.41 -3.21
CA HIS A 25 -8.28 3.91 -1.96
C HIS A 25 -8.92 5.29 -2.15
N PHE A 26 -8.28 6.20 -2.87
CA PHE A 26 -8.88 7.51 -3.16
C PHE A 26 -10.14 7.39 -4.03
N GLU A 27 -10.13 6.49 -5.01
CA GLU A 27 -11.30 6.17 -5.83
C GLU A 27 -12.47 5.74 -4.94
N ARG A 28 -12.26 4.80 -4.01
CA ARG A 28 -13.29 4.39 -3.06
C ARG A 28 -13.76 5.53 -2.14
N ALA A 29 -12.87 6.44 -1.75
CA ALA A 29 -13.24 7.61 -0.96
C ALA A 29 -14.16 8.60 -1.72
N ILE A 30 -14.03 8.65 -3.05
CA ILE A 30 -14.90 9.45 -3.91
C ILE A 30 -16.28 8.79 -4.03
N GLN A 31 -16.31 7.46 -4.19
CA GLN A 31 -17.54 6.69 -4.34
C GLN A 31 -18.42 6.69 -3.09
N ASP A 32 -17.82 6.69 -1.91
CA ASP A 32 -18.52 6.46 -0.64
C ASP A 32 -18.24 7.59 0.37
N PRO A 33 -19.15 8.57 0.48
CA PRO A 33 -19.00 9.71 1.39
C PRO A 33 -18.87 9.33 2.87
N ASP A 34 -19.49 8.23 3.30
CA ASP A 34 -19.58 7.85 4.71
C ASP A 34 -18.24 7.34 5.24
N ILE A 35 -17.46 6.67 4.38
CA ILE A 35 -16.12 6.15 4.70
C ILE A 35 -14.98 6.96 4.09
N ARG A 36 -15.30 8.08 3.43
CA ARG A 36 -14.36 8.91 2.66
C ARG A 36 -13.08 9.22 3.41
N ILE A 37 -13.20 9.74 4.63
CA ILE A 37 -12.04 10.18 5.42
C ILE A 37 -11.11 8.99 5.70
N LEU A 38 -11.67 7.82 6.05
CA LEU A 38 -10.90 6.61 6.30
C LEU A 38 -10.12 6.18 5.06
N PHE A 39 -10.72 6.27 3.88
CA PHE A 39 -10.08 5.87 2.63
C PHE A 39 -9.05 6.90 2.11
N ILE A 40 -9.28 8.19 2.33
CA ILE A 40 -8.26 9.23 2.09
C ILE A 40 -7.03 8.97 2.97
N LEU A 41 -7.24 8.76 4.27
CA LEU A 41 -6.14 8.44 5.19
C LEU A 41 -5.44 7.13 4.79
N ASN A 42 -6.17 6.16 4.22
CA ASN A 42 -5.54 4.95 3.69
C ASN A 42 -4.58 5.23 2.53
N GLY A 43 -5.05 5.91 1.48
CA GLY A 43 -4.19 6.25 0.34
C GLY A 43 -2.99 7.12 0.74
N MET A 44 -3.19 8.07 1.66
CA MET A 44 -2.09 8.87 2.22
C MET A 44 -1.11 8.03 3.04
N GLY A 45 -1.60 7.06 3.82
CA GLY A 45 -0.78 6.14 4.61
C GLY A 45 0.18 5.34 3.74
N PHE A 46 -0.28 4.85 2.57
CA PHE A 46 0.58 4.19 1.58
C PHE A 46 1.71 5.08 1.09
N PHE A 47 1.43 6.34 0.71
CA PHE A 47 2.48 7.27 0.30
C PHE A 47 3.44 7.64 1.42
N ALA A 48 2.92 7.83 2.65
CA ALA A 48 3.75 8.11 3.81
C ALA A 48 4.71 6.94 4.11
N LEU A 49 4.23 5.71 4.04
CA LEU A 49 5.05 4.50 4.25
C LEU A 49 6.06 4.29 3.13
N LEU A 50 5.69 4.54 1.87
CA LEU A 50 6.61 4.51 0.75
C LEU A 50 7.74 5.54 0.89
N ALA A 51 7.38 6.78 1.25
CA ALA A 51 8.36 7.83 1.52
C ALA A 51 9.27 7.43 2.69
N ALA A 52 8.71 6.94 3.79
CA ALA A 52 9.47 6.49 4.95
C ALA A 52 10.40 5.31 4.60
N PHE A 53 9.99 4.41 3.73
CA PHE A 53 10.75 3.23 3.34
C PHE A 53 12.03 3.59 2.57
N TYR A 54 11.96 4.57 1.67
CA TYR A 54 13.13 4.98 0.87
C TYR A 54 13.91 6.18 1.40
N MET A 55 13.39 6.93 2.38
CA MET A 55 14.04 8.15 2.85
C MET A 55 15.20 7.87 3.82
N PRO A 56 16.37 8.53 3.67
CA PRO A 56 17.55 8.29 4.50
C PRO A 56 17.32 8.44 6.01
N MET A 57 16.41 9.32 6.43
CA MET A 57 16.14 9.59 7.85
C MET A 57 15.59 8.37 8.61
N PHE A 58 14.95 7.42 7.92
CA PHE A 58 14.37 6.23 8.52
C PHE A 58 15.25 4.98 8.39
N GLN A 59 16.46 5.09 7.81
CA GLN A 59 17.36 3.95 7.58
C GLN A 59 17.70 3.20 8.89
N LYS A 60 17.87 3.93 10.00
CA LYS A 60 18.09 3.32 11.33
C LYS A 60 16.92 2.46 11.81
N HIS A 61 15.71 2.74 11.33
CA HIS A 61 14.47 2.05 11.69
C HIS A 61 13.88 1.30 10.49
N HIS A 62 14.68 1.02 9.45
CA HIS A 62 14.18 0.48 8.19
C HIS A 62 13.43 -0.84 8.37
N LYS A 63 13.90 -1.72 9.28
CA LYS A 63 13.19 -2.96 9.64
C LYS A 63 11.80 -2.68 10.21
N LEU A 64 11.66 -1.68 11.08
CA LEU A 64 10.36 -1.31 11.63
C LEU A 64 9.46 -0.77 10.53
N VAL A 65 9.96 0.14 9.68
CA VAL A 65 9.18 0.69 8.55
C VAL A 65 8.73 -0.42 7.60
N ARG A 66 9.62 -1.38 7.27
CA ARG A 66 9.30 -2.55 6.43
C ARG A 66 8.13 -3.34 7.00
N TRP A 67 8.20 -3.72 8.28
CA TRP A 67 7.14 -4.50 8.91
C TRP A 67 5.86 -3.72 9.12
N THR A 68 5.94 -2.42 9.43
CA THR A 68 4.77 -1.55 9.46
C THR A 68 4.12 -1.49 8.07
N TYR A 69 4.92 -1.38 7.01
CA TYR A 69 4.40 -1.31 5.65
C TYR A 69 3.71 -2.62 5.23
N ILE A 70 4.35 -3.76 5.50
CA ILE A 70 3.74 -5.08 5.27
C ILE A 70 2.46 -5.25 6.09
N GLY A 71 2.51 -4.94 7.40
CA GLY A 71 1.38 -5.10 8.31
C GLY A 71 0.20 -4.21 7.92
N TYR A 72 0.47 -2.96 7.55
CA TYR A 72 -0.53 -2.03 7.05
C TYR A 72 -1.24 -2.57 5.81
N THR A 73 -0.47 -3.02 4.82
CA THR A 73 -1.00 -3.62 3.58
C THR A 73 -1.78 -4.91 3.87
N ALA A 74 -1.34 -5.73 4.82
CA ALA A 74 -2.06 -6.93 5.22
C ALA A 74 -3.41 -6.61 5.87
N VAL A 75 -3.47 -5.57 6.71
CA VAL A 75 -4.71 -5.12 7.34
C VAL A 75 -5.72 -4.63 6.29
N THR A 76 -5.30 -3.93 5.23
CA THR A 76 -6.24 -3.50 4.16
C THR A 76 -6.81 -4.67 3.37
N ILE A 77 -6.04 -5.76 3.21
CA ILE A 77 -6.53 -7.02 2.63
C ILE A 77 -7.57 -7.66 3.56
N LEU A 78 -7.23 -7.83 4.85
CA LEU A 78 -8.11 -8.47 5.83
C LEU A 78 -9.43 -7.71 5.99
N LEU A 79 -9.37 -6.39 6.14
CA LEU A 79 -10.56 -5.55 6.30
C LEU A 79 -11.50 -5.61 5.08
N TYR A 80 -10.95 -5.76 3.88
CA TYR A 80 -11.78 -5.98 2.69
C TYR A 80 -12.59 -7.28 2.79
N PHE A 81 -11.95 -8.39 3.17
CA PHE A 81 -12.66 -9.67 3.31
C PHE A 81 -13.66 -9.66 4.46
N VAL A 82 -13.35 -8.98 5.57
CA VAL A 82 -14.30 -8.76 6.66
C VAL A 82 -15.51 -7.96 6.17
N TRP A 83 -15.29 -6.86 5.44
CA TRP A 83 -16.37 -6.06 4.88
C TRP A 83 -17.26 -6.88 3.94
N VAL A 84 -16.67 -7.61 2.99
CA VAL A 84 -17.40 -8.48 2.06
C VAL A 84 -18.22 -9.54 2.79
N ALA A 85 -17.66 -10.16 3.85
CA ALA A 85 -18.37 -11.15 4.63
C ALA A 85 -19.55 -10.55 5.43
N MET A 86 -19.44 -9.29 5.86
CA MET A 86 -20.49 -8.61 6.64
C MET A 86 -21.59 -7.99 5.76
N SER A 87 -21.22 -7.40 4.61
CA SER A 87 -22.16 -6.71 3.73
C SER A 87 -22.78 -7.63 2.68
N GLY A 88 -22.09 -8.72 2.32
CA GLY A 88 -22.44 -9.55 1.16
C GLY A 88 -22.17 -8.88 -0.19
N GLU A 89 -21.66 -7.64 -0.19
CA GLU A 89 -21.39 -6.86 -1.38
C GLU A 89 -19.94 -7.01 -1.82
N TRP A 90 -19.76 -7.28 -3.11
CA TRP A 90 -18.45 -7.30 -3.74
C TRP A 90 -18.28 -6.09 -4.65
N THR A 91 -17.20 -5.34 -4.45
CA THR A 91 -16.78 -4.27 -5.38
C THR A 91 -16.03 -4.85 -6.59
N ILE A 92 -16.72 -5.66 -7.41
CA ILE A 92 -16.12 -6.34 -8.58
C ILE A 92 -16.06 -5.38 -9.78
N PRO A 93 -14.97 -5.37 -10.57
CA PRO A 93 -13.76 -6.19 -10.42
C PRO A 93 -12.64 -5.51 -9.61
N LEU A 94 -12.80 -4.24 -9.26
CA LEU A 94 -11.72 -3.40 -8.72
C LEU A 94 -11.20 -3.92 -7.36
N GLY A 95 -12.10 -4.35 -6.47
CA GLY A 95 -11.78 -4.85 -5.13
C GLY A 95 -10.83 -6.05 -5.14
N PRO A 96 -11.19 -7.19 -5.77
CA PRO A 96 -10.32 -8.35 -5.83
C PRO A 96 -8.97 -8.07 -6.50
N ILE A 97 -8.96 -7.27 -7.58
CA ILE A 97 -7.72 -6.88 -8.26
C ILE A 97 -6.82 -6.07 -7.32
N ALA A 98 -7.38 -5.13 -6.56
CA ALA A 98 -6.64 -4.35 -5.57
C ALA A 98 -5.96 -5.25 -4.53
N LYS A 99 -6.65 -6.30 -4.07
CA LYS A 99 -6.07 -7.25 -3.10
C LYS A 99 -4.90 -8.05 -3.69
N LEU A 100 -4.93 -8.40 -4.98
CA LEU A 100 -3.80 -9.04 -5.66
C LEU A 100 -2.60 -8.10 -5.79
N VAL A 101 -2.84 -6.82 -6.10
CA VAL A 101 -1.80 -5.77 -6.15
C VAL A 101 -1.16 -5.59 -4.77
N GLU A 102 -1.97 -5.50 -3.71
CA GLU A 102 -1.49 -5.42 -2.32
C GLU A 102 -0.69 -6.66 -1.90
N ALA A 103 -1.13 -7.87 -2.28
CA ALA A 103 -0.40 -9.10 -1.99
C ALA A 103 0.97 -9.13 -2.70
N ALA A 104 1.02 -8.71 -3.97
CA ALA A 104 2.27 -8.57 -4.71
C ALA A 104 3.20 -7.53 -4.07
N LEU A 105 2.63 -6.41 -3.60
CA LEU A 105 3.36 -5.36 -2.88
C LEU A 105 4.01 -5.90 -1.61
N ILE A 106 3.30 -6.70 -0.80
CA ILE A 106 3.87 -7.35 0.39
C ILE A 106 5.08 -8.21 0.02
N VAL A 107 4.96 -9.03 -1.02
CA VAL A 107 6.06 -9.91 -1.48
C VAL A 107 7.27 -9.09 -1.92
N LEU A 108 7.06 -7.98 -2.63
CA LEU A 108 8.16 -7.10 -3.05
C LEU A 108 8.82 -6.40 -1.87
N ILE A 109 8.04 -5.81 -0.95
CA ILE A 109 8.59 -5.13 0.24
C ILE A 109 9.41 -6.12 1.09
N TYR A 110 8.95 -7.37 1.22
CA TYR A 110 9.67 -8.39 1.96
C TYR A 110 11.02 -8.75 1.31
N ARG A 111 11.10 -8.72 -0.02
CA ARG A 111 12.29 -9.06 -0.81
C ARG A 111 13.24 -7.89 -1.05
N GLU A 112 12.79 -6.65 -0.87
CA GLU A 112 13.63 -5.47 -1.04
C GLU A 112 14.80 -5.52 -0.02
N PRO A 113 16.04 -5.19 -0.43
CA PRO A 113 17.21 -5.17 0.46
C PRO A 113 17.03 -4.24 1.66
#